data_AF-A0A7S4MCF0-F1
#
_entry.id   AF-A0A7S4MCF0-F1
#
_cell.length_a   1.000
_cell.length_b   1.000
_cell.length_c   1.000
_cell.angle_alpha   90.00
_cell.angle_beta   90.00
_cell.angle_gamma   90.00
#
_symmetry.space_group_name_H-M   'P 1'
#
loop_
_entity.id
_entity.type
_entity.pdbx_description
1 polymer ?
#
loop_
_entity_poly.entity_id
_entity_poly.type
_entity_poly.pdbx_seq_one_letter_code
_entity_poly.pdbx_strand_id
1 'polypeptide(L)'
;SKFTAAGNEIVVTETPFCTLGLSTCYDLRFPELYCEMVYEKGANVLLVPSAFTVPTGRAHWEILLRARAIEMQCYVIAAAQVGSHSEKRQSYGHAMIISPWGEVLANCEDDENDGLGLIKTATID
;
A
#
# COMPACT_ATOMS: atom_id res chain seq x y z
N SER A 1 -15.76 14.53 -2.81
CA SER A 1 -14.82 15.62 -2.47
C SER A 1 -14.91 16.72 -3.52
N LYS A 2 -14.29 17.89 -3.32
CA LYS A 2 -14.17 18.94 -4.37
C LYS A 2 -13.31 18.49 -5.56
N PHE A 3 -12.44 17.50 -5.37
CA PHE A 3 -11.44 17.09 -6.38
C PHE A 3 -11.56 15.62 -6.80
N THR A 4 -12.41 14.83 -6.14
CA THR A 4 -12.54 13.38 -6.38
C THR A 4 -13.95 12.89 -6.02
N ALA A 5 -14.36 11.79 -6.64
CA ALA A 5 -15.53 10.99 -6.27
C ALA A 5 -15.07 9.61 -5.75
N ALA A 6 -15.85 9.02 -4.83
CA ALA A 6 -15.57 7.68 -4.34
C ALA A 6 -15.99 6.63 -5.38
N GLY A 7 -15.29 5.49 -5.40
CA GLY A 7 -15.74 4.31 -6.12
C GLY A 7 -16.97 3.68 -5.46
N ASN A 8 -17.59 2.74 -6.16
CA ASN A 8 -18.80 2.04 -5.72
C ASN A 8 -18.65 0.50 -5.75
N GLU A 9 -17.44 0.00 -6.06
CA GLU A 9 -17.17 -1.42 -6.22
C GLU A 9 -15.84 -1.80 -5.58
N ILE A 10 -15.79 -3.00 -5.00
CA ILE A 10 -14.58 -3.61 -4.47
C ILE A 10 -14.00 -4.51 -5.54
N VAL A 11 -12.79 -4.16 -5.99
CA VAL A 11 -12.14 -4.75 -7.16
C VAL A 11 -11.08 -5.75 -6.72
N VAL A 12 -11.22 -6.97 -7.21
CA VAL A 12 -10.23 -8.05 -7.12
C VAL A 12 -10.06 -8.61 -8.52
N THR A 13 -8.81 -8.85 -8.95
CA THR A 13 -8.52 -9.40 -10.28
C THR A 13 -7.54 -10.54 -10.19
N GLU A 14 -7.79 -11.58 -10.98
CA GLU A 14 -6.86 -12.69 -11.15
C GLU A 14 -5.74 -12.32 -12.13
N THR A 15 -4.58 -12.89 -11.89
CA THR A 15 -3.43 -12.90 -12.80
C THR A 15 -2.90 -14.33 -12.90
N PRO A 16 -2.01 -14.65 -13.86
CA PRO A 16 -1.39 -15.97 -13.92
C PRO A 16 -0.58 -16.37 -12.67
N PHE A 17 -0.29 -15.43 -11.77
CA PHE A 17 0.59 -15.63 -10.62
C PHE A 17 -0.14 -15.55 -9.28
N CYS A 18 -1.15 -14.68 -9.19
CA CYS A 18 -1.83 -14.37 -7.94
C CYS A 18 -3.20 -13.71 -8.16
N THR A 19 -3.97 -13.57 -7.08
CA THR A 19 -5.23 -12.83 -7.05
C THR A 19 -5.00 -11.52 -6.31
N LEU A 20 -5.11 -10.42 -7.05
CA LEU A 20 -4.80 -9.08 -6.57
C LEU A 20 -6.04 -8.41 -5.98
N GLY A 21 -5.96 -7.97 -4.73
CA GLY A 21 -6.91 -7.04 -4.12
C GLY A 21 -6.47 -5.59 -4.33
N LEU A 22 -7.35 -4.74 -4.86
CA LEU A 22 -7.03 -3.36 -5.23
C LEU A 22 -7.63 -2.38 -4.23
N SER A 23 -6.77 -1.58 -3.60
CA SER A 23 -7.17 -0.47 -2.72
C SER A 23 -6.39 0.79 -3.06
N THR A 24 -6.79 1.95 -2.52
CA THR A 24 -6.05 3.21 -2.72
C THR A 24 -5.91 3.97 -1.41
N CYS A 25 -4.65 4.23 -1.01
CA CYS A 25 -4.24 5.16 0.04
C CYS A 25 -5.08 5.12 1.34
N TYR A 26 -6.15 5.91 1.41
CA TYR A 26 -6.95 6.07 2.63
C TYR A 26 -7.75 4.81 3.00
N ASP A 27 -8.02 3.96 2.01
CA ASP A 27 -8.63 2.64 2.18
C ASP A 27 -7.90 1.78 3.20
N LEU A 28 -6.58 1.95 3.35
CA LEU A 28 -5.73 1.25 4.32
C LEU A 28 -6.27 1.30 5.76
N ARG A 29 -7.05 2.34 6.09
CA ARG A 29 -7.62 2.55 7.41
C ARG A 29 -8.83 1.65 7.73
N PHE A 30 -9.43 1.02 6.73
CA PHE A 30 -10.69 0.27 6.87
C PHE A 30 -10.43 -1.23 6.67
N PRO A 31 -10.27 -2.01 7.76
CA PRO A 31 -9.98 -3.45 7.67
C PRO A 31 -11.07 -4.22 6.93
N GLU A 32 -12.33 -3.79 7.01
CA GLU A 32 -13.48 -4.48 6.42
C GLU A 32 -13.35 -4.64 4.90
N LEU A 33 -12.76 -3.65 4.22
CA LEU A 33 -12.46 -3.72 2.80
C LEU A 33 -11.51 -4.89 2.47
N TYR A 34 -10.48 -5.07 3.30
CA TYR A 34 -9.49 -6.13 3.12
C TYR A 34 -10.07 -7.50 3.46
N CYS A 35 -10.91 -7.59 4.51
CA CYS A 35 -11.67 -8.81 4.81
C CYS A 35 -12.47 -9.26 3.58
N GLU A 36 -13.20 -8.35 2.93
CA GLU A 36 -14.02 -8.70 1.75
C GLU A 36 -13.15 -9.12 0.57
N MET A 37 -12.06 -8.39 0.29
CA MET A 37 -11.14 -8.76 -0.79
C MET A 37 -10.55 -10.16 -0.61
N VAL A 38 -10.23 -10.56 0.63
CA VAL A 38 -9.49 -11.79 0.93
C VAL A 38 -10.44 -12.96 1.14
N TYR A 39 -11.41 -12.84 2.04
CA TYR A 39 -12.25 -13.97 2.45
C TYR A 39 -13.40 -14.24 1.47
N GLU A 40 -13.96 -13.21 0.85
CA GLU A 40 -15.09 -13.36 -0.08
C GLU A 40 -14.63 -13.45 -1.54
N LYS A 41 -13.53 -12.78 -1.89
CA LYS A 41 -13.04 -12.66 -3.28
C LYS A 41 -11.70 -13.34 -3.53
N GLY A 42 -11.07 -13.92 -2.51
CA GLY A 42 -9.89 -14.78 -2.66
C GLY A 42 -8.58 -14.06 -2.98
N ALA A 43 -8.44 -12.76 -2.66
CA ALA A 43 -7.18 -12.05 -2.82
C ALA A 43 -6.09 -12.66 -1.92
N ASN A 44 -4.90 -12.85 -2.47
CA ASN A 44 -3.71 -13.32 -1.74
C ASN A 44 -2.53 -12.32 -1.82
N VAL A 45 -2.68 -11.25 -2.62
CA VAL A 45 -1.78 -10.10 -2.69
C VAL A 45 -2.62 -8.83 -2.67
N LEU A 46 -2.27 -7.89 -1.79
CA LEU A 46 -2.98 -6.62 -1.60
C LEU A 46 -2.14 -5.45 -2.13
N LEU A 47 -2.70 -4.70 -3.08
CA LEU A 47 -2.08 -3.50 -3.63
C LEU A 47 -2.60 -2.25 -2.93
N VAL A 48 -1.66 -1.42 -2.44
CA VAL A 48 -1.98 -0.19 -1.68
C VAL A 48 -1.21 1.03 -2.24
N PRO A 49 -1.37 1.39 -3.52
CA PRO A 49 -0.79 2.62 -4.09
C PRO A 49 -1.26 3.86 -3.31
N SER A 50 -0.31 4.68 -2.89
CA SER A 50 -0.56 5.70 -1.86
C SER A 50 0.27 6.97 -2.01
N ALA A 51 -0.23 8.04 -1.40
CA ALA A 51 0.47 9.32 -1.25
C ALA A 51 0.21 9.88 0.15
N PHE A 52 0.72 9.20 1.18
CA PHE A 52 0.56 9.61 2.57
C PHE A 52 1.28 10.93 2.84
N THR A 53 0.67 11.81 3.62
CA THR A 53 1.36 13.03 4.10
C THR A 53 2.46 12.65 5.08
N VAL A 54 3.56 13.41 5.11
CA VAL A 54 4.72 13.10 5.97
C VAL A 54 4.36 12.85 7.44
N PRO A 55 3.55 13.69 8.12
CA PRO A 55 3.24 13.46 9.54
C PRO A 55 2.41 12.19 9.75
N THR A 56 1.48 11.91 8.83
CA THR A 56 0.60 10.73 8.92
C THR A 56 1.36 9.46 8.58
N GLY A 57 2.23 9.52 7.57
CA GLY A 57 3.05 8.40 7.13
C GLY A 57 3.99 7.94 8.22
N ARG A 58 4.73 8.87 8.82
CA ARG A 58 5.62 8.60 9.96
C ARG A 58 4.93 7.89 11.13
N ALA A 59 3.66 8.21 11.38
CA ALA A 59 2.91 7.64 12.50
C ALA A 59 2.22 6.31 12.17
N HIS A 60 1.78 6.08 10.92
CA HIS A 60 0.81 5.03 10.62
C HIS A 60 1.17 4.13 9.45
N TRP A 61 2.05 4.55 8.53
CA TRP A 61 2.21 3.88 7.24
C TRP A 61 2.62 2.41 7.39
N GLU A 62 3.79 2.16 7.97
CA GLU A 62 4.28 0.79 8.18
C GLU A 62 3.34 -0.01 9.09
N ILE A 63 2.88 0.59 10.18
CA ILE A 63 2.02 -0.08 11.18
C ILE A 63 0.76 -0.64 10.53
N LEU A 64 0.07 0.17 9.74
CA LEU A 64 -1.17 -0.26 9.09
C LEU A 64 -0.91 -1.26 7.97
N LEU A 65 0.14 -1.08 7.15
CA LEU A 65 0.45 -2.04 6.10
C LEU A 65 0.81 -3.41 6.66
N ARG A 66 1.64 -3.45 7.71
CA ARG A 66 1.99 -4.70 8.40
C ARG A 66 0.78 -5.33 9.07
N ALA A 67 -0.10 -4.51 9.67
CA ALA A 67 -1.36 -5.01 10.21
C ALA A 67 -2.17 -5.75 9.12
N ARG A 68 -2.40 -5.12 7.95
CA ARG A 68 -3.12 -5.77 6.83
C ARG A 68 -2.45 -7.04 6.35
N ALA A 69 -1.12 -7.06 6.26
CA ALA A 69 -0.40 -8.25 5.83
C ALA A 69 -0.63 -9.42 6.80
N ILE A 70 -0.52 -9.15 8.11
CA ILE A 70 -0.64 -10.16 9.18
C ILE A 70 -2.08 -10.67 9.31
N GLU A 71 -3.04 -9.76 9.44
CA GLU A 71 -4.43 -10.14 9.73
C GLU A 71 -5.09 -10.86 8.54
N MET A 72 -4.71 -10.51 7.32
CA MET A 72 -5.21 -11.13 6.10
C MET A 72 -4.37 -12.30 5.60
N GLN A 73 -3.21 -12.56 6.21
CA GLN A 73 -2.23 -13.55 5.76
C GLN A 73 -1.89 -13.39 4.26
N CYS A 74 -1.75 -12.14 3.81
CA CYS A 74 -1.50 -11.80 2.42
C CYS A 74 -0.21 -11.00 2.28
N TYR A 75 0.42 -11.08 1.11
CA TYR A 75 1.45 -10.12 0.77
C TYR A 75 0.83 -8.73 0.58
N VAL A 76 1.53 -7.69 1.00
CA VAL A 76 1.13 -6.29 0.76
C VAL A 76 2.19 -5.60 -0.07
N ILE A 77 1.78 -5.01 -1.19
CA ILE A 77 2.66 -4.23 -2.08
C ILE A 77 2.13 -2.79 -2.11
N ALA A 78 2.91 -1.88 -1.54
CA ALA A 78 2.50 -0.51 -1.30
C ALA A 78 3.44 0.47 -2.02
N ALA A 79 3.12 0.77 -3.29
CA ALA A 79 3.80 1.84 -4.02
C ALA A 79 3.45 3.20 -3.40
N ALA A 80 4.45 4.06 -3.20
CA ALA A 80 4.26 5.33 -2.51
C ALA A 80 4.87 6.51 -3.27
N GLN A 81 4.14 7.63 -3.29
CA GLN A 81 4.70 8.93 -3.64
C GLN A 81 5.63 9.42 -2.54
N VAL A 82 6.74 10.06 -2.89
CA VAL A 82 7.76 10.60 -1.98
C VAL A 82 8.09 12.05 -2.31
N GLY A 83 8.72 12.78 -1.39
CA GLY A 83 9.31 14.09 -1.66
C GLY A 83 8.29 15.24 -1.81
N SER A 84 8.82 16.40 -2.22
CA SER A 84 8.04 17.63 -2.40
C SER A 84 7.33 17.66 -3.76
N HIS A 85 6.03 17.89 -3.75
CA HIS A 85 5.18 18.02 -4.94
C HIS A 85 4.86 19.50 -5.23
N SER A 86 4.91 20.34 -4.20
CA SER A 86 4.75 21.80 -4.23
C SER A 86 5.14 22.37 -2.85
N GLU A 87 5.20 23.69 -2.70
CA GLU A 87 5.46 24.36 -1.41
C GLU A 87 4.56 23.90 -0.25
N LYS A 88 3.35 23.40 -0.55
CA LYS A 88 2.35 22.99 0.45
C LYS A 88 2.06 21.50 0.48
N ARG A 89 2.70 20.69 -0.37
CA ARG A 89 2.38 19.26 -0.51
C ARG A 89 3.64 18.43 -0.58
N GLN A 90 3.83 17.56 0.40
CA GLN A 90 4.92 16.60 0.50
C GLN A 90 4.34 15.22 0.83
N SER A 91 4.90 14.17 0.21
CA SER A 91 4.50 12.78 0.48
C SER A 91 5.59 12.03 1.22
N TYR A 92 5.19 11.05 2.02
CA TYR A 92 6.06 10.33 2.95
C TYR A 92 7.05 9.38 2.26
N GLY A 93 6.72 8.75 1.14
CA GLY A 93 7.56 7.71 0.54
C GLY A 93 7.41 6.37 1.27
N HIS A 94 8.55 5.69 1.50
CA HIS A 94 8.60 4.36 2.11
C HIS A 94 7.78 3.32 1.35
N ALA A 95 7.91 3.28 0.02
CA ALA A 95 7.27 2.24 -0.78
C ALA A 95 7.80 0.87 -0.34
N MET A 96 6.92 -0.10 -0.08
CA MET A 96 7.37 -1.36 0.54
C MET A 96 6.59 -2.60 0.10
N ILE A 97 7.23 -3.75 0.28
CA ILE A 97 6.66 -5.09 0.11
C ILE A 97 6.74 -5.80 1.45
N ILE A 98 5.63 -6.39 1.89
CA ILE A 98 5.49 -7.04 3.19
C ILE A 98 4.97 -8.47 3.00
N SER A 99 5.57 -9.43 3.71
CA SER A 99 5.15 -10.82 3.71
C SER A 99 3.87 -11.04 4.52
N PRO A 100 3.16 -12.17 4.34
CA PRO A 100 2.02 -12.57 5.18
C PRO A 100 2.33 -12.63 6.68
N TRP A 101 3.61 -12.70 7.07
CA TRP A 101 4.04 -12.71 8.47
C TRP A 101 4.34 -11.31 9.04
N GLY A 102 4.11 -10.27 8.23
CA GLY A 102 4.42 -8.88 8.59
C GLY A 102 5.91 -8.56 8.52
N GLU A 103 6.73 -9.36 7.84
CA GLU A 103 8.13 -9.02 7.57
C GLU A 103 8.22 -8.06 6.39
N VAL A 104 8.97 -6.97 6.54
CA VAL A 104 9.21 -6.02 5.45
C VAL A 104 10.32 -6.60 4.55
N LEU A 105 9.93 -7.12 3.39
CA LEU A 105 10.83 -7.76 2.43
C LEU A 105 11.62 -6.75 1.59
N ALA A 106 11.03 -5.59 1.34
CA ALA A 106 11.65 -4.50 0.61
C ALA A 106 11.09 -3.15 1.08
N ASN A 107 11.96 -2.14 1.22
CA ASN A 107 11.58 -0.76 1.53
C ASN A 107 12.42 0.21 0.70
N CYS A 108 11.76 1.10 -0.03
CA CYS A 108 12.34 2.30 -0.62
C CYS A 108 12.37 3.38 0.47
N GLU A 109 13.43 3.36 1.30
CA GLU A 109 13.70 4.37 2.33
C GLU A 109 13.67 5.80 1.76
N ASP A 110 13.56 6.79 2.64
CA ASP A 110 13.66 8.20 2.25
C ASP A 110 15.03 8.46 1.63
N ASP A 111 15.08 8.64 0.31
CA ASP A 111 16.26 9.15 -0.35
C ASP A 111 16.20 10.68 -0.23
N GLU A 112 17.20 11.27 0.44
CA GLU A 112 17.42 12.73 0.48
C GLU A 112 17.65 13.30 -0.92
N ASN A 113 17.82 12.44 -1.94
CA ASN A 113 17.97 12.81 -3.34
C ASN A 113 16.62 12.95 -4.06
N ASP A 114 16.04 14.16 -4.01
CA ASP A 114 15.20 14.83 -5.03
C ASP A 114 14.40 13.96 -6.05
N GLY A 115 13.75 12.87 -5.61
CA GLY A 115 12.69 12.19 -6.37
C GLY A 115 13.13 11.31 -7.54
N LEU A 116 14.34 10.74 -7.53
CA LEU A 116 14.68 9.68 -8.48
C LEU A 116 13.93 8.38 -8.13
N GLY A 117 13.33 7.74 -9.15
CA GLY A 117 12.42 6.60 -9.00
C GLY A 117 13.08 5.39 -8.34
N LEU A 118 12.94 5.29 -7.02
CA LEU A 118 13.42 4.16 -6.23
C LEU A 118 12.61 2.91 -6.58
N ILE A 119 13.31 1.87 -7.02
CA ILE A 119 12.74 0.55 -7.27
C ILE A 119 13.40 -0.42 -6.29
N LYS A 120 12.57 -1.16 -5.57
CA LYS A 120 12.99 -2.33 -4.79
C LYS A 120 12.15 -3.53 -5.22
N THR A 121 12.77 -4.70 -5.19
CA THR A 121 12.15 -5.96 -5.57
C THR A 121 12.27 -6.95 -4.41
N ALA A 122 11.32 -7.86 -4.32
CA ALA A 122 11.33 -8.98 -3.40
C ALA A 122 10.77 -10.22 -4.12
N THR A 123 11.18 -11.40 -3.69
CA THR A 123 10.55 -12.66 -4.08
C THR A 123 9.34 -12.89 -3.19
N ILE A 124 8.25 -13.36 -3.80
CA ILE A 124 6.98 -13.68 -3.17
C ILE A 124 6.75 -15.15 -3.48
N ASP A 125 6.47 -15.95 -2.44
CA ASP A 125 6.36 -17.41 -2.52
C ASP A 125 4.91 -17.84 -2.75
#